data_AF-N1QN08-F1
#
_entry.id   AF-N1QN08-F1
#
_cell.length_a   1.000
_cell.length_b   1.000
_cell.length_c   1.000
_cell.angle_alpha   90.00
_cell.angle_beta   90.00
_cell.angle_gamma   90.00
#
_symmetry.space_group_name_H-M   'P 1'
#
loop_
_entity.id
_entity.type
_entity.pdbx_description
1 polymer ?
#
loop_
_entity_poly.entity_id
_entity_poly.type
_entity_poly.pdbx_seq_one_letter_code
_entity_poly.pdbx_strand_id
1 'polypeptide(L)'
;MAHNRLTAGLAWATPVRPDELGQRLEHYAGVLPTLKGLRLCHRFGQGQDAHVTRLPVEVELAIEAIIIQDKQSPSQHGREKWADKFRHYEGRCSPTDHEGFSFSDDLSDWTPCGKCDGIPDVELCELRCQPGALSPCHTCSQKLDPGNCMKSCDALQFADRDSYAEDFGSSGSCPYQAQMYESWEEAIDQTGAFARYDTILEEQFGLKAFFAPSRISIEDVDIWPRHRNHQFHEMDQLRTTICYLTVSQTLAPKKTAITSTVEHAGGYPCDLSSVQVIKLGQPSFALTNTVKKRFQRALDILNLKAYVHPSQGTSLVMPTLSGPNQGESPSVPPGQSTTGLHCVILAID
;
A
#
# COMPACT_ATOMS: atom_id res chain seq x y z
N MET A 1 -22.01 -37.24 -7.99
CA MET A 1 -21.37 -36.37 -6.97
C MET A 1 -20.18 -35.71 -7.65
N ALA A 2 -20.26 -34.40 -7.92
CA ALA A 2 -19.15 -33.67 -8.52
C ALA A 2 -18.09 -33.42 -7.44
N HIS A 3 -16.87 -33.89 -7.66
CA HIS A 3 -15.74 -33.53 -6.81
C HIS A 3 -15.43 -32.04 -7.04
N ASN A 4 -15.65 -31.20 -6.03
CA ASN A 4 -15.16 -29.83 -6.01
C ASN A 4 -13.63 -29.88 -6.08
N ARG A 5 -13.10 -29.64 -7.28
CA ARG A 5 -11.65 -29.56 -7.52
C ARG A 5 -11.20 -28.15 -7.14
N LEU A 6 -10.72 -27.99 -5.90
CA LEU A 6 -9.98 -26.79 -5.51
C LEU A 6 -8.81 -26.62 -6.48
N THR A 7 -8.84 -25.55 -7.25
CA THR A 7 -7.78 -25.20 -8.20
C THR A 7 -7.05 -24.00 -7.61
N ALA A 8 -6.33 -24.23 -6.51
CA ALA A 8 -5.55 -23.18 -5.85
C ALA A 8 -4.10 -23.19 -6.40
N GLY A 9 -3.61 -22.01 -6.78
CA GLY A 9 -2.19 -21.81 -7.08
C GLY A 9 -1.42 -21.48 -5.80
N LEU A 10 -0.24 -22.07 -5.60
CA LEU A 10 0.68 -21.70 -4.51
C LEU A 10 1.82 -20.87 -5.10
N ALA A 11 1.95 -19.62 -4.65
CA ALA A 11 3.03 -18.74 -5.09
C ALA A 11 3.80 -18.16 -3.90
N TRP A 12 5.11 -18.02 -4.07
CA TRP A 12 5.93 -17.25 -3.16
C TRP A 12 5.71 -15.78 -3.37
N ALA A 13 5.43 -15.08 -2.27
CA ALA A 13 5.03 -13.70 -2.30
C ALA A 13 5.67 -12.89 -1.18
N THR A 14 5.97 -11.61 -1.44
CA THR A 14 6.27 -10.64 -0.40
C THR A 14 5.23 -9.53 -0.45
N PRO A 15 4.54 -9.24 0.67
CA PRO A 15 3.50 -8.23 0.69
C PRO A 15 4.14 -6.84 0.74
N VAL A 16 3.61 -5.93 -0.07
CA VAL A 16 4.09 -4.54 -0.20
C VAL A 16 2.90 -3.60 -0.25
N ARG A 17 3.13 -2.31 0.01
CA ARG A 17 2.11 -1.28 -0.18
C ARG A 17 1.88 -1.03 -1.68
N PRO A 18 0.63 -1.08 -2.19
CA PRO A 18 0.37 -0.95 -3.63
C PRO A 18 0.70 0.46 -4.15
N ASP A 19 0.40 1.50 -3.39
CA ASP A 19 0.66 2.89 -3.73
C ASP A 19 2.16 3.16 -3.82
N GLU A 20 2.93 2.67 -2.85
CA GLU A 20 4.38 2.73 -2.89
C GLU A 20 4.95 1.94 -4.07
N LEU A 21 4.45 0.73 -4.34
CA LEU A 21 4.92 -0.07 -5.48
C LEU A 21 4.71 0.66 -6.81
N GLY A 22 3.48 1.16 -7.06
CA GLY A 22 3.16 1.88 -8.29
C GLY A 22 4.03 3.12 -8.47
N GLN A 23 4.16 3.93 -7.41
CA GLN A 23 4.99 5.14 -7.45
C GLN A 23 6.48 4.81 -7.72
N ARG A 24 7.04 3.83 -7.01
CA ARG A 24 8.46 3.48 -7.13
C ARG A 24 8.77 2.87 -8.49
N LEU A 25 7.85 2.10 -9.07
CA LEU A 25 7.97 1.58 -10.42
C LEU A 25 7.85 2.67 -11.49
N GLU A 26 6.99 3.66 -11.28
CA GLU A 26 6.91 4.82 -12.18
C GLU A 26 8.22 5.59 -12.23
N HIS A 27 8.82 5.87 -11.07
CA HIS A 27 10.11 6.54 -11.00
C HIS A 27 11.23 5.66 -11.60
N TYR A 28 11.23 4.37 -11.29
CA TYR A 28 12.21 3.43 -11.83
C TYR A 28 12.12 3.31 -13.36
N ALA A 29 10.90 3.29 -13.91
CA ALA A 29 10.67 3.30 -15.35
C ALA A 29 11.26 4.56 -16.01
N GLY A 30 11.15 5.72 -15.35
CA GLY A 30 11.72 6.98 -15.82
C GLY A 30 13.25 6.99 -15.89
N VAL A 31 13.94 6.25 -15.02
CA VAL A 31 15.42 6.16 -15.03
C VAL A 31 15.96 4.99 -15.87
N LEU A 32 15.11 4.03 -16.20
CA LEU A 32 15.51 2.80 -16.90
C LEU A 32 16.29 3.05 -18.20
N PRO A 33 15.95 4.06 -19.06
CA PRO A 33 16.76 4.38 -20.23
C PRO A 33 18.19 4.77 -19.87
N THR A 34 18.39 5.58 -18.83
CA THR A 34 19.70 6.01 -18.35
C THR A 34 20.50 4.82 -17.81
N LEU A 35 19.87 3.95 -17.02
CA LEU A 35 20.50 2.72 -16.51
C LEU A 35 20.90 1.78 -17.65
N LYS A 36 20.05 1.63 -18.67
CA LYS A 36 20.38 0.87 -19.89
C LYS A 36 21.58 1.47 -20.62
N GLY A 37 21.64 2.80 -20.76
CA GLY A 37 22.79 3.49 -21.33
C GLY A 37 24.10 3.20 -20.57
N LEU A 38 24.06 3.28 -19.24
CA LEU A 38 25.20 2.97 -18.38
C LEU A 38 25.68 1.52 -18.54
N ARG A 39 24.76 0.56 -18.53
CA ARG A 39 25.03 -0.87 -18.79
C ARG A 39 25.67 -1.12 -20.16
N LEU A 40 25.27 -0.35 -21.18
CA LEU A 40 25.87 -0.44 -22.51
C LEU A 40 27.33 0.05 -22.50
N CYS A 41 27.67 1.11 -21.75
CA CYS A 41 29.05 1.57 -21.59
C CYS A 41 29.94 0.50 -20.95
N HIS A 42 29.43 -0.27 -19.98
CA HIS A 42 30.16 -1.42 -19.42
C HIS A 42 30.34 -2.55 -20.44
N ARG A 43 29.28 -2.89 -21.20
CA ARG A 43 29.29 -4.02 -22.12
C ARG A 43 30.13 -3.78 -23.39
N PHE A 44 30.09 -2.56 -23.95
CA PHE A 44 30.64 -2.26 -25.28
C PHE A 44 31.86 -1.32 -25.27
N GLY A 45 32.40 -0.96 -24.11
CA GLY A 45 33.63 -0.17 -23.98
C GLY A 45 34.92 -0.94 -24.35
N GLN A 46 34.90 -1.74 -25.42
CA GLN A 46 36.04 -2.54 -25.91
C GLN A 46 36.24 -2.33 -27.42
N GLY A 47 37.48 -2.10 -27.85
CA GLY A 47 37.85 -1.95 -29.27
C GLY A 47 38.79 -0.77 -29.53
N GLN A 48 39.45 -0.74 -30.70
CA GLN A 48 40.34 0.36 -31.08
C GLN A 48 39.58 1.70 -31.27
N ASP A 49 38.28 1.65 -31.56
CA ASP A 49 37.40 2.81 -31.73
C ASP A 49 36.50 3.09 -30.50
N ALA A 50 36.72 2.39 -29.38
CA ALA A 50 35.95 2.63 -28.16
C ALA A 50 36.50 3.88 -27.44
N HIS A 51 35.87 5.04 -27.69
CA HIS A 51 36.23 6.30 -27.03
C HIS A 51 35.81 6.38 -25.55
N VAL A 52 35.07 5.37 -25.04
CA VAL A 52 34.68 5.26 -23.63
C VAL A 52 35.32 4.01 -23.05
N THR A 53 36.20 4.19 -22.07
CA THR A 53 36.82 3.08 -21.32
C THR A 53 35.75 2.29 -20.58
N ARG A 54 35.83 0.95 -20.63
CA ARG A 54 34.96 0.05 -19.87
C ARG A 54 34.92 0.44 -18.38
N LEU A 55 33.74 0.84 -17.92
CA LEU A 55 33.48 1.10 -16.50
C LEU A 55 33.55 -0.21 -15.71
N PRO A 56 34.21 -0.28 -14.55
CA PRO A 56 34.09 -1.43 -13.64
C PRO A 56 32.63 -1.61 -13.17
N VAL A 57 32.22 -2.85 -12.92
CA VAL A 57 30.83 -3.17 -12.52
C VAL A 57 30.47 -2.52 -11.18
N GLU A 58 31.44 -2.37 -10.28
CA GLU A 58 31.26 -1.73 -8.99
C GLU A 58 30.91 -0.24 -9.13
N VAL A 59 31.55 0.44 -10.10
CA VAL A 59 31.30 1.85 -10.40
C VAL A 59 29.93 2.01 -11.05
N GLU A 60 29.57 1.11 -11.97
CA GLU A 60 28.24 1.06 -12.56
C GLU A 60 27.16 0.93 -11.48
N LEU A 61 27.28 -0.08 -10.60
CA LEU A 61 26.31 -0.31 -9.51
C LEU A 61 26.21 0.89 -8.56
N ALA A 62 27.32 1.55 -8.25
CA ALA A 62 27.32 2.76 -7.44
C ALA A 62 26.58 3.92 -8.12
N ILE A 63 26.81 4.13 -9.42
CA ILE A 63 26.12 5.15 -10.21
C ILE A 63 24.62 4.83 -10.33
N GLU A 64 24.26 3.56 -10.59
CA GLU A 64 22.84 3.14 -10.63
C GLU A 64 22.14 3.48 -9.31
N ALA A 65 22.76 3.12 -8.18
CA ALA A 65 22.20 3.41 -6.85
C ALA A 65 21.99 4.92 -6.63
N ILE A 66 22.94 5.76 -7.05
CA ILE A 66 22.81 7.23 -6.94
C ILE A 66 21.69 7.75 -7.83
N ILE A 67 21.60 7.32 -9.10
CA ILE A 67 20.55 7.76 -10.04
C ILE A 67 19.16 7.38 -9.51
N ILE A 68 19.03 6.16 -8.99
CA ILE A 68 17.78 5.66 -8.44
C ILE A 68 17.39 6.47 -7.20
N GLN A 69 18.33 6.70 -6.27
CA GLN A 69 18.06 7.49 -5.06
C GLN A 69 17.71 8.95 -5.35
N ASP A 70 18.42 9.60 -6.28
CA ASP A 70 18.15 10.97 -6.70
C ASP A 70 16.72 11.11 -7.22
N LYS A 71 16.28 10.19 -8.08
CA LYS A 71 14.93 10.20 -8.68
C LYS A 71 13.84 9.66 -7.75
N GLN A 72 14.22 8.94 -6.70
CA GLN A 72 13.31 8.54 -5.63
C GLN A 72 13.14 9.64 -4.58
N SER A 73 13.95 10.70 -4.60
CA SER A 73 13.71 11.89 -3.80
C SER A 73 12.36 12.48 -4.19
N PRO A 74 11.52 12.85 -3.21
CA PRO A 74 10.14 13.24 -3.46
C PRO A 74 10.11 14.57 -4.21
N SER A 75 10.07 14.52 -5.54
CA SER A 75 9.36 15.54 -6.30
C SER A 75 7.89 15.44 -5.87
N GLN A 76 7.44 16.43 -5.08
CA GLN A 76 6.09 16.51 -4.48
C GLN A 76 4.99 15.98 -5.41
N HIS A 77 5.01 16.45 -6.67
CA HIS A 77 4.06 16.12 -7.73
C HIS A 77 3.82 14.63 -8.02
N GLY A 78 4.83 13.75 -7.87
CA GLY A 78 4.69 12.32 -8.22
C GLY A 78 4.15 11.46 -7.06
N ARG A 79 4.50 11.82 -5.83
CA ARG A 79 4.02 11.15 -4.60
C ARG A 79 2.54 11.39 -4.39
N GLU A 80 2.08 12.57 -4.76
CA GLU A 80 0.69 12.96 -4.65
C GLU A 80 -0.20 12.00 -5.45
N LYS A 81 0.10 11.68 -6.72
CA LYS A 81 -0.86 10.94 -7.56
C LYS A 81 -1.21 9.51 -7.11
N TRP A 82 -0.23 8.66 -6.79
CA TRP A 82 -0.50 7.26 -6.40
C TRP A 82 -1.07 7.16 -4.99
N ALA A 83 -0.43 7.85 -4.04
CA ALA A 83 -0.86 7.85 -2.65
C ALA A 83 -2.25 8.49 -2.52
N ASP A 84 -2.55 9.53 -3.30
CA ASP A 84 -3.85 10.18 -3.29
C ASP A 84 -4.95 9.29 -3.87
N LYS A 85 -4.74 8.67 -5.04
CA LYS A 85 -5.69 7.70 -5.59
C LYS A 85 -5.98 6.56 -4.60
N PHE A 86 -4.94 6.02 -3.98
CA PHE A 86 -5.11 4.94 -3.00
C PHE A 86 -5.79 5.43 -1.71
N ARG A 87 -5.44 6.62 -1.23
CA ARG A 87 -6.08 7.29 -0.10
C ARG A 87 -7.59 7.42 -0.32
N HIS A 88 -8.00 7.87 -1.51
CA HIS A 88 -9.40 7.94 -1.89
C HIS A 88 -10.05 6.57 -1.96
N TYR A 89 -9.38 5.59 -2.58
CA TYR A 89 -9.87 4.21 -2.67
C TYR A 89 -10.11 3.57 -1.28
N GLU A 90 -9.27 3.90 -0.30
CA GLU A 90 -9.40 3.40 1.07
C GLU A 90 -10.43 4.17 1.92
N GLY A 91 -11.14 5.16 1.35
CA GLY A 91 -12.05 6.03 2.11
C GLY A 91 -11.32 6.89 3.14
N ARG A 92 -10.06 7.25 2.87
CA ARG A 92 -9.27 8.14 3.73
C ARG A 92 -9.32 9.61 3.31
N CYS A 93 -10.04 9.92 2.24
CA CYS A 93 -10.38 11.28 1.87
C CYS A 93 -11.48 11.85 2.76
N SER A 94 -11.57 13.16 2.80
CA SER A 94 -12.61 13.93 3.49
C SER A 94 -13.43 14.71 2.46
N PRO A 95 -14.64 15.18 2.80
CA PRO A 95 -15.41 16.07 1.93
C PRO A 95 -14.58 17.25 1.40
N THR A 96 -13.72 17.83 2.24
CA THR A 96 -12.84 18.95 1.85
C THR A 96 -11.70 18.57 0.89
N ASP A 97 -11.35 17.28 0.74
CA ASP A 97 -10.37 16.81 -0.26
C ASP A 97 -10.93 16.83 -1.70
N HIS A 98 -12.26 16.84 -1.86
CA HIS A 98 -12.90 16.50 -3.14
C HIS A 98 -13.26 17.69 -4.03
N GLU A 99 -13.18 18.93 -3.55
CA GLU A 99 -13.52 20.09 -4.36
C GLU A 99 -12.68 21.31 -4.00
N GLY A 100 -12.49 22.17 -5.00
CA GLY A 100 -11.87 23.49 -4.91
C GLY A 100 -12.68 24.49 -4.08
N PHE A 101 -13.21 24.04 -2.94
CA PHE A 101 -13.71 24.90 -1.88
C PHE A 101 -12.54 25.73 -1.37
N SER A 102 -12.36 26.89 -1.96
CA SER A 102 -11.71 27.99 -1.30
C SER A 102 -12.65 28.44 -0.18
N PHE A 103 -12.56 27.76 0.97
CA PHE A 103 -13.13 28.30 2.20
C PHE A 103 -12.37 29.58 2.51
N SER A 104 -12.90 30.71 2.07
CA SER A 104 -12.42 32.01 2.50
C SER A 104 -12.94 32.24 3.92
N ASP A 105 -12.08 31.90 4.89
CA ASP A 105 -11.84 32.65 6.13
C ASP A 105 -12.87 32.71 7.26
N ASP A 106 -13.99 31.97 7.27
CA ASP A 106 -14.88 32.00 8.44
C ASP A 106 -14.63 30.89 9.48
N LEU A 107 -13.35 30.55 9.70
CA LEU A 107 -12.90 29.79 10.89
C LEU A 107 -12.55 30.72 12.07
N SER A 108 -13.02 31.97 12.03
CA SER A 108 -12.68 33.02 13.00
C SER A 108 -13.05 32.66 14.45
N ASP A 109 -14.01 31.75 14.63
CA ASP A 109 -14.49 31.28 15.93
C ASP A 109 -13.75 30.02 16.46
N TRP A 110 -12.90 29.36 15.66
CA TRP A 110 -12.17 28.19 16.12
C TRP A 110 -10.95 28.60 16.95
N THR A 111 -10.95 28.24 18.25
CA THR A 111 -9.83 28.50 19.15
C THR A 111 -8.97 27.23 19.30
N PRO A 112 -7.70 27.21 18.83
CA PRO A 112 -6.80 26.09 19.01
C PRO A 112 -6.54 25.76 20.49
N CYS A 113 -5.92 24.60 20.74
CA CYS A 113 -5.24 24.38 22.01
C CYS A 113 -4.20 25.49 22.22
N GLY A 114 -3.92 25.91 23.46
CA GLY A 114 -2.93 26.96 23.74
C GLY A 114 -1.48 26.66 23.30
N LYS A 115 -1.21 25.49 22.71
CA LYS A 115 0.07 25.09 22.10
C LYS A 115 0.02 24.91 20.58
N CYS A 116 -1.14 25.12 19.97
CA CYS A 116 -1.40 24.87 18.56
C CYS A 116 -1.43 26.19 17.74
N ASP A 117 -0.96 27.31 18.30
CA ASP A 117 -1.01 28.64 17.68
C ASP A 117 -0.16 28.70 16.39
N GLY A 118 -0.83 28.91 15.26
CA GLY A 118 -0.23 29.25 13.98
C GLY A 118 -0.08 28.09 12.99
N ILE A 119 0.44 26.94 13.41
CA ILE A 119 0.46 25.70 12.61
C ILE A 119 0.40 24.52 13.60
N PRO A 120 -0.64 23.68 13.57
CA PRO A 120 -0.77 22.59 14.51
C PRO A 120 0.29 21.52 14.23
N ASP A 121 1.39 21.53 15.01
CA ASP A 121 2.20 20.33 15.16
C ASP A 121 1.35 19.30 15.93
N VAL A 122 0.90 18.27 15.21
CA VAL A 122 0.06 17.19 15.75
C VAL A 122 0.76 16.48 16.92
N GLU A 123 2.09 16.51 16.99
CA GLU A 123 2.86 15.93 18.10
C GLU A 123 2.81 16.76 19.38
N LEU A 124 2.68 18.08 19.26
CA LEU A 124 2.67 19.01 20.40
C LEU A 124 1.26 19.36 20.88
N CYS A 125 0.23 18.90 20.15
CA CYS A 125 -1.16 19.17 20.48
C CYS A 125 -1.56 18.57 21.85
N GLU A 126 -2.01 19.41 22.77
CA GLU A 126 -2.43 19.00 24.12
C GLU A 126 -3.66 18.10 24.14
N LEU A 127 -4.55 18.28 23.16
CA LEU A 127 -5.77 17.48 23.04
C LEU A 127 -5.52 16.09 22.46
N ARG A 128 -4.33 15.84 21.90
CA ARG A 128 -3.98 14.53 21.37
C ARG A 128 -4.05 13.47 22.46
N CYS A 129 -4.53 12.29 22.09
CA CYS A 129 -4.55 11.13 22.97
C CYS A 129 -3.12 10.80 23.42
N GLN A 130 -2.87 10.92 24.72
CA GLN A 130 -1.60 10.53 25.31
C GLN A 130 -1.43 9.00 25.30
N PRO A 131 -0.19 8.48 25.21
CA PRO A 131 0.06 7.05 25.35
C PRO A 131 -0.52 6.53 26.68
N GLY A 132 -1.36 5.50 26.62
CA GLY A 132 -2.02 4.94 27.81
C GLY A 132 -3.20 5.76 28.36
N ALA A 133 -3.75 6.70 27.59
CA ALA A 133 -4.99 7.39 27.96
C ALA A 133 -6.11 6.39 28.29
N LEU A 134 -6.92 6.70 29.31
CA LEU A 134 -8.06 5.86 29.75
C LEU A 134 -9.13 5.71 28.67
N SER A 135 -9.27 6.71 27.80
CA SER A 135 -10.22 6.73 26.68
C SER A 135 -9.50 7.27 25.44
N PRO A 136 -8.69 6.45 24.76
CA PRO A 136 -8.08 6.84 23.50
C PRO A 136 -9.15 6.90 22.40
N CYS A 137 -8.99 7.78 21.42
CA CYS A 137 -9.79 7.69 20.20
C CYS A 137 -9.48 6.39 19.45
N HIS A 138 -10.36 6.00 18.53
CA HIS A 138 -10.25 4.73 17.83
C HIS A 138 -8.91 4.56 17.08
N THR A 139 -8.42 5.61 16.42
CA THR A 139 -7.14 5.55 15.71
C THR A 139 -5.96 5.33 16.66
N CYS A 140 -5.97 6.01 17.82
CA CYS A 140 -4.94 5.84 18.83
C CYS A 140 -5.04 4.49 19.57
N SER A 141 -6.24 3.91 19.73
CA SER A 141 -6.40 2.60 20.36
C SER A 141 -5.78 1.49 19.52
N GLN A 142 -5.85 1.62 18.19
CA GLN A 142 -5.21 0.68 17.25
C GLN A 142 -3.70 0.91 17.11
N LYS A 143 -3.15 1.99 17.69
CA LYS A 143 -1.75 2.41 17.52
C LYS A 143 -1.37 2.64 16.05
N LEU A 144 -2.36 2.99 15.22
CA LEU A 144 -2.20 3.25 13.80
C LEU A 144 -2.05 4.75 13.62
N ASP A 145 -0.89 5.17 13.11
CA ASP A 145 -0.53 6.56 12.79
C ASP A 145 -0.88 7.63 13.84
N PRO A 146 0.07 8.01 14.70
CA PRO A 146 0.03 9.21 15.56
C PRO A 146 -0.63 10.47 14.97
N GLY A 147 -0.43 10.74 13.67
CA GLY A 147 -0.93 11.93 12.99
C GLY A 147 -2.45 11.95 12.85
N ASN A 148 -3.10 10.79 12.95
CA ASN A 148 -4.53 10.62 12.70
C ASN A 148 -5.36 10.60 13.99
N CYS A 149 -4.84 11.17 15.09
CA CYS A 149 -5.59 11.28 16.34
C CYS A 149 -6.85 12.15 16.15
N MET A 150 -8.03 11.58 16.34
CA MET A 150 -9.31 12.31 16.21
C MET A 150 -9.53 13.40 17.26
N LYS A 151 -8.73 13.40 18.35
CA LYS A 151 -8.81 14.43 19.40
C LYS A 151 -7.82 15.58 19.19
N SER A 152 -6.93 15.49 18.20
CA SER A 152 -6.01 16.60 17.95
C SER A 152 -6.79 17.84 17.46
N CYS A 153 -6.24 19.02 17.71
CA CYS A 153 -6.79 20.27 17.21
C CYS A 153 -6.95 20.25 15.69
N ASP A 154 -5.95 19.72 14.97
CA ASP A 154 -6.01 19.53 13.52
C ASP A 154 -7.25 18.71 13.13
N ALA A 155 -7.45 17.54 13.75
CA ALA A 155 -8.61 16.69 13.45
C ALA A 155 -9.94 17.36 13.80
N LEU A 156 -10.02 18.11 14.90
CA LEU A 156 -11.23 18.85 15.29
C LEU A 156 -11.53 19.98 14.30
N GLN A 157 -10.50 20.71 13.86
CA GLN A 157 -10.65 21.76 12.86
C GLN A 157 -11.10 21.20 11.51
N PHE A 158 -10.52 20.07 11.06
CA PHE A 158 -10.96 19.39 9.85
C PHE A 158 -12.40 18.87 9.99
N ALA A 159 -12.75 18.25 11.12
CA ALA A 159 -14.10 17.75 11.35
C ALA A 159 -15.16 18.86 11.28
N ASP A 160 -14.86 20.06 11.80
CA ASP A 160 -15.75 21.22 11.73
C ASP A 160 -15.93 21.70 10.27
N ARG A 161 -14.83 21.81 9.53
CA ARG A 161 -14.84 22.16 8.09
C ARG A 161 -15.60 21.13 7.25
N ASP A 162 -15.37 19.85 7.51
CA ASP A 162 -16.00 18.75 6.78
C ASP A 162 -17.51 18.66 7.12
N SER A 163 -17.90 18.87 8.38
CA SER A 163 -19.32 18.94 8.78
C SER A 163 -20.05 20.04 8.03
N TYR A 164 -19.41 21.21 7.87
CA TYR A 164 -19.96 22.30 7.07
C TYR A 164 -20.08 21.89 5.59
N ALA A 165 -19.07 21.20 5.02
CA ALA A 165 -19.14 20.72 3.65
C ALA A 165 -20.27 19.69 3.43
N GLU A 166 -20.56 18.84 4.42
CA GLU A 166 -21.68 17.90 4.37
C GLU A 166 -23.05 18.59 4.36
N ASP A 167 -23.23 19.62 5.19
CA ASP A 167 -24.47 20.39 5.33
C ASP A 167 -24.85 21.17 4.06
N PHE A 168 -23.85 21.62 3.29
CA PHE A 168 -24.07 22.37 2.04
C PHE A 168 -24.37 21.50 0.81
N GLY A 169 -24.68 20.21 1.03
CA GLY A 169 -25.25 19.34 0.00
C GLY A 169 -24.25 18.39 -0.66
N SER A 170 -23.06 18.20 -0.09
CA SER A 170 -22.12 17.16 -0.53
C SER A 170 -22.42 15.77 0.06
N SER A 171 -23.43 15.65 0.94
CA SER A 171 -23.82 14.41 1.64
C SER A 171 -24.56 13.38 0.77
N GLY A 172 -24.91 13.72 -0.46
CA GLY A 172 -25.55 12.80 -1.41
C GLY A 172 -24.54 12.24 -2.40
N SER A 173 -23.87 11.14 -2.05
CA SER A 173 -23.06 10.31 -2.97
C SER A 173 -22.31 11.14 -4.00
N CYS A 174 -21.24 11.81 -3.57
CA CYS A 174 -20.39 12.58 -4.46
C CYS A 174 -20.10 11.73 -5.72
N PRO A 175 -20.59 12.09 -6.92
CA PRO A 175 -20.37 11.28 -8.13
C PRO A 175 -18.88 11.11 -8.45
N TYR A 176 -18.03 11.90 -7.80
CA TYR A 176 -16.58 11.81 -7.77
C TYR A 176 -16.05 10.56 -7.05
N GLN A 177 -16.76 10.02 -6.07
CA GLN A 177 -16.28 8.85 -5.30
C GLN A 177 -16.15 7.61 -6.20
N ALA A 178 -17.14 7.37 -7.06
CA ALA A 178 -17.07 6.31 -8.08
C ALA A 178 -15.89 6.51 -9.04
N GLN A 179 -15.69 7.75 -9.53
CA GLN A 179 -14.57 8.07 -10.42
C GLN A 179 -13.21 7.87 -9.75
N MET A 180 -13.10 8.16 -8.46
CA MET A 180 -11.87 7.95 -7.70
C MET A 180 -11.57 6.46 -7.52
N TYR A 181 -12.59 5.64 -7.29
CA TYR A 181 -12.44 4.19 -7.23
C TYR A 181 -11.97 3.62 -8.56
N GLU A 182 -12.65 4.00 -9.65
CA GLU A 182 -12.26 3.62 -11.01
C GLU A 182 -10.84 4.09 -11.33
N SER A 183 -10.44 5.29 -10.89
CA SER A 183 -9.10 5.83 -11.13
C SER A 183 -7.99 5.02 -10.47
N TRP A 184 -8.27 4.42 -9.30
CA TRP A 184 -7.35 3.50 -8.65
C TRP A 184 -7.35 2.13 -9.32
N GLU A 185 -8.53 1.57 -9.60
CA GLU A 185 -8.66 0.26 -10.27
C GLU A 185 -8.01 0.26 -11.65
N GLU A 186 -8.20 1.32 -12.43
CA GLU A 186 -7.50 1.55 -13.71
C GLU A 186 -5.98 1.62 -13.50
N ALA A 187 -5.51 2.28 -12.44
CA ALA A 187 -4.08 2.42 -12.18
C ALA A 187 -3.41 1.07 -11.86
N ILE A 188 -4.11 0.15 -11.20
CA ILE A 188 -3.61 -1.19 -10.85
C ILE A 188 -4.00 -2.27 -11.87
N ASP A 189 -4.69 -1.93 -12.95
CA ASP A 189 -5.10 -2.88 -13.98
C ASP A 189 -3.87 -3.45 -14.70
N GLN A 190 -3.59 -4.73 -14.43
CA GLN A 190 -2.45 -5.48 -14.96
C GLN A 190 -2.56 -5.76 -16.47
N THR A 191 -3.76 -5.61 -17.05
CA THR A 191 -3.98 -5.71 -18.50
C THR A 191 -3.97 -4.34 -19.19
N GLY A 192 -4.16 -3.28 -18.41
CA GLY A 192 -4.21 -1.88 -18.85
C GLY A 192 -3.01 -1.07 -18.38
N ALA A 193 -3.26 -0.04 -17.55
CA ALA A 193 -2.26 0.97 -17.21
C ALA A 193 -1.04 0.40 -16.47
N PHE A 194 -1.22 -0.67 -15.68
CA PHE A 194 -0.15 -1.30 -14.92
C PHE A 194 0.70 -2.29 -15.74
N ALA A 195 0.24 -2.72 -16.93
CA ALA A 195 0.91 -3.74 -17.74
C ALA A 195 2.39 -3.43 -18.04
N ARG A 196 2.70 -2.14 -18.26
CA ARG A 196 4.08 -1.68 -18.47
C ARG A 196 4.98 -1.93 -17.25
N TYR A 197 4.43 -1.78 -16.05
CA TYR A 197 5.17 -1.97 -14.80
C TYR A 197 5.35 -3.45 -14.47
N ASP A 198 4.36 -4.28 -14.77
CA ASP A 198 4.51 -5.74 -14.66
C ASP A 198 5.60 -6.26 -15.61
N THR A 199 5.69 -5.70 -16.83
CA THR A 199 6.78 -6.03 -17.75
C THR A 199 8.14 -5.65 -17.16
N ILE A 200 8.25 -4.48 -16.53
CA ILE A 200 9.49 -4.05 -15.85
C ILE A 200 9.82 -4.97 -14.67
N LEU A 201 8.84 -5.35 -13.86
CA LEU A 201 9.03 -6.28 -12.74
C LEU A 201 9.55 -7.63 -13.23
N GLU A 202 8.97 -8.16 -14.30
CA GLU A 202 9.33 -9.45 -14.87
C GLU A 202 10.73 -9.39 -15.50
N GLU A 203 11.02 -8.38 -16.33
CA GLU A 203 12.30 -8.26 -17.03
C GLU A 203 13.47 -7.93 -16.09
N GLN A 204 13.28 -7.04 -15.12
CA GLN A 204 14.38 -6.52 -14.30
C GLN A 204 14.60 -7.31 -13.02
N PHE A 205 13.53 -7.89 -12.46
CA PHE A 205 13.54 -8.57 -11.17
C PHE A 205 13.10 -10.03 -11.24
N GLY A 206 12.43 -10.46 -12.32
CA GLY A 206 11.86 -11.80 -12.43
C GLY A 206 10.69 -12.03 -11.47
N LEU A 207 9.92 -10.97 -11.22
CA LEU A 207 8.76 -10.93 -10.32
C LEU A 207 7.53 -10.38 -11.05
N LYS A 208 6.34 -10.56 -10.48
CA LYS A 208 5.07 -9.95 -10.92
C LYS A 208 4.36 -9.30 -9.75
N ALA A 209 3.62 -8.23 -9.99
CA ALA A 209 2.67 -7.76 -9.00
C ALA A 209 1.45 -8.69 -8.99
N PHE A 210 0.77 -8.74 -7.85
CA PHE A 210 -0.55 -9.30 -7.74
C PHE A 210 -1.35 -8.40 -6.81
N PHE A 211 -2.46 -7.89 -7.32
CA PHE A 211 -3.36 -6.99 -6.60
C PHE A 211 -4.64 -7.73 -6.26
N ALA A 212 -5.05 -7.62 -5.00
CA ALA A 212 -6.28 -8.18 -4.49
C ALA A 212 -7.10 -7.08 -3.82
N PRO A 213 -8.07 -6.51 -4.55
CA PRO A 213 -9.10 -5.67 -3.97
C PRO A 213 -9.82 -6.43 -2.85
N SER A 214 -9.97 -5.78 -1.71
CA SER A 214 -10.60 -6.33 -0.51
C SER A 214 -11.50 -5.27 0.12
N ARG A 215 -12.54 -5.72 0.83
CA ARG A 215 -13.43 -4.87 1.62
C ARG A 215 -13.39 -5.30 3.06
N ILE A 216 -13.87 -4.44 3.95
CA ILE A 216 -14.09 -4.81 5.33
C ILE A 216 -15.07 -5.99 5.40
N SER A 217 -14.63 -7.10 5.98
CA SER A 217 -15.51 -8.23 6.31
C SER A 217 -16.13 -7.98 7.68
N ILE A 218 -17.25 -8.65 8.00
CA ILE A 218 -17.89 -8.55 9.32
C ILE A 218 -16.90 -9.00 10.41
N GLU A 219 -16.11 -10.02 10.10
CA GLU A 219 -15.12 -10.61 10.98
C GLU A 219 -13.91 -9.70 11.24
N ASP A 220 -13.57 -8.85 10.25
CA ASP A 220 -12.39 -7.99 10.32
C ASP A 220 -12.70 -6.56 10.82
N VAL A 221 -13.95 -6.22 11.14
CA VAL A 221 -14.38 -4.85 11.52
C VAL A 221 -13.53 -4.27 12.66
N ASP A 222 -13.19 -5.09 13.65
CA ASP A 222 -12.44 -4.66 14.83
C ASP A 222 -10.93 -4.49 14.56
N ILE A 223 -10.40 -5.22 13.58
CA ILE A 223 -8.97 -5.19 13.22
C ILE A 223 -8.68 -4.33 11.99
N TRP A 224 -9.72 -3.87 11.28
CA TRP A 224 -9.57 -3.02 10.11
C TRP A 224 -8.96 -1.67 10.51
N PRO A 225 -7.94 -1.19 9.79
CA PRO A 225 -7.34 0.11 10.07
C PRO A 225 -8.37 1.22 9.99
N ARG A 226 -8.61 1.96 11.08
CA ARG A 226 -9.51 3.12 11.03
C ARG A 226 -8.75 4.41 10.87
N HIS A 227 -9.17 5.17 9.88
CA HIS A 227 -8.74 6.54 9.69
C HIS A 227 -9.83 7.50 10.20
N ARG A 228 -9.43 8.70 10.62
CA ARG A 228 -10.37 9.72 11.12
C ARG A 228 -11.48 10.05 10.10
N ASN A 229 -11.14 10.03 8.81
CA ASN A 229 -12.07 10.36 7.74
C ASN A 229 -13.04 9.21 7.38
N HIS A 230 -12.88 8.00 7.94
CA HIS A 230 -13.82 6.90 7.68
C HIS A 230 -15.25 7.21 8.16
N GLN A 231 -15.43 8.23 9.02
CA GLN A 231 -16.75 8.69 9.44
C GLN A 231 -17.58 9.30 8.29
N PHE A 232 -16.93 9.76 7.23
CA PHE A 232 -17.55 10.35 6.03
C PHE A 232 -17.87 9.30 4.95
N HIS A 233 -17.61 8.02 5.24
CA HIS A 233 -17.83 6.93 4.31
C HIS A 233 -18.67 5.83 4.97
N GLU A 234 -19.57 5.24 4.19
CA GLU A 234 -20.31 4.07 4.65
C GLU A 234 -19.35 2.89 4.86
N MET A 235 -19.58 2.09 5.91
CA MET A 235 -18.67 1.00 6.27
C MET A 235 -18.51 -0.03 5.15
N ASP A 236 -19.57 -0.34 4.41
CA ASP A 236 -19.56 -1.25 3.27
C ASP A 236 -18.85 -0.68 2.03
N GLN A 237 -18.59 0.63 2.00
CA GLN A 237 -17.76 1.28 1.00
C GLN A 237 -16.28 1.28 1.34
N LEU A 238 -15.88 0.96 2.58
CA LEU A 238 -14.47 0.92 2.95
C LEU A 238 -13.77 -0.28 2.28
N ARG A 239 -12.76 0.03 1.48
CA ARG A 239 -11.97 -0.96 0.72
C ARG A 239 -10.49 -0.78 0.97
N THR A 240 -9.70 -1.74 0.53
CA THR A 240 -8.25 -1.62 0.39
C THR A 240 -7.79 -2.50 -0.75
N THR A 241 -6.55 -2.33 -1.19
CA THR A 241 -5.91 -3.23 -2.14
C THR A 241 -4.73 -3.88 -1.43
N ILE A 242 -4.78 -5.20 -1.31
CA ILE A 242 -3.64 -5.98 -0.84
C ILE A 242 -2.74 -6.23 -2.05
N CYS A 243 -1.45 -5.97 -1.90
CA CYS A 243 -0.49 -6.15 -2.98
C CYS A 243 0.65 -7.08 -2.59
N TYR A 244 1.03 -7.93 -3.52
CA TYR A 244 2.14 -8.85 -3.38
C TYR A 244 3.06 -8.77 -4.58
N LEU A 245 4.36 -8.80 -4.31
CA LEU A 245 5.34 -9.22 -5.30
C LEU A 245 5.37 -10.74 -5.29
N THR A 246 5.20 -11.37 -6.44
CA THR A 246 5.20 -12.83 -6.61
C THR A 246 6.26 -13.26 -7.60
N VAL A 247 6.76 -14.49 -7.49
CA VAL A 247 7.58 -15.08 -8.56
C VAL A 247 6.65 -15.43 -9.71
N SER A 248 7.02 -15.13 -10.98
CA SER A 248 6.27 -15.53 -12.17
C SER A 248 5.90 -17.02 -12.12
N GLN A 249 4.69 -17.30 -11.68
CA GLN A 249 4.03 -18.59 -11.75
C GLN A 249 2.59 -18.33 -12.15
N THR A 250 2.04 -19.26 -12.92
CA THR A 250 0.66 -19.21 -13.37
C THR A 250 -0.25 -19.25 -12.16
N LEU A 251 -0.82 -18.09 -11.79
CA LEU A 251 -1.89 -18.04 -10.81
C LEU A 251 -3.15 -18.67 -11.40
N ALA A 252 -4.01 -19.21 -10.55
CA ALA A 252 -5.32 -19.67 -11.00
C ALA A 252 -6.06 -18.50 -11.66
N PRO A 253 -6.83 -18.73 -12.74
CA PRO A 253 -7.61 -17.67 -13.36
C PRO A 253 -8.61 -17.11 -12.35
N LYS A 254 -8.69 -15.78 -12.28
CA LYS A 254 -9.59 -15.03 -11.41
C LYS A 254 -11.03 -15.53 -11.60
N LYS A 255 -11.68 -15.96 -10.52
CA LYS A 255 -13.12 -16.26 -10.55
C LYS A 255 -13.88 -14.96 -10.33
N THR A 256 -14.80 -14.65 -11.22
CA THR A 256 -15.77 -13.57 -11.03
C THR A 256 -16.83 -14.06 -10.04
N ALA A 257 -16.93 -13.42 -8.88
CA ALA A 257 -18.02 -13.68 -7.94
C ALA A 257 -19.35 -13.23 -8.54
N ILE A 258 -20.44 -13.95 -8.25
CA ILE A 258 -21.79 -13.51 -8.63
C ILE A 258 -22.13 -12.33 -7.72
N THR A 259 -22.15 -11.12 -8.27
CA THR A 259 -22.57 -9.90 -7.58
C THR A 259 -24.03 -10.01 -7.17
N SER A 260 -24.37 -9.55 -5.96
CA SER A 260 -25.77 -9.55 -5.52
C SER A 260 -26.65 -8.63 -6.40
N THR A 261 -27.97 -8.83 -6.37
CA THR A 261 -28.92 -7.95 -7.07
C THR A 261 -28.82 -6.49 -6.63
N VAL A 262 -28.37 -6.23 -5.40
CA VAL A 262 -28.17 -4.89 -4.85
C VAL A 262 -26.89 -4.26 -5.44
N GLU A 263 -25.80 -5.02 -5.53
CA GLU A 263 -24.55 -4.57 -6.17
C GLU A 263 -24.72 -4.35 -7.67
N HIS A 264 -25.56 -5.18 -8.31
CA HIS A 264 -25.91 -5.04 -9.72
C HIS A 264 -26.83 -3.84 -9.98
N ALA A 265 -27.82 -3.59 -9.11
CA ALA A 265 -28.70 -2.43 -9.21
C ALA A 265 -27.98 -1.10 -8.96
N GLY A 266 -26.90 -1.12 -8.16
CA GLY A 266 -26.02 0.03 -7.96
C GLY A 266 -25.09 0.33 -9.15
N GLY A 267 -24.96 -0.58 -10.12
CA GLY A 267 -24.12 -0.38 -11.32
C GLY A 267 -22.62 -0.61 -11.11
N TYR A 268 -22.20 -1.17 -9.97
CA TYR A 268 -20.78 -1.34 -9.65
C TYR A 268 -20.40 -2.82 -9.56
N PRO A 269 -20.01 -3.47 -10.67
CA PRO A 269 -19.48 -4.83 -10.62
C PRO A 269 -18.22 -4.80 -9.75
N CYS A 270 -18.23 -5.56 -8.65
CA CYS A 270 -17.09 -5.61 -7.75
C CYS A 270 -16.43 -6.98 -7.84
N ASP A 271 -15.28 -7.00 -8.48
CA ASP A 271 -14.44 -8.17 -8.53
C ASP A 271 -13.68 -8.32 -7.20
N LEU A 272 -14.30 -8.98 -6.24
CA LEU A 272 -13.63 -9.32 -4.98
C LEU A 272 -12.70 -10.50 -5.19
N SER A 273 -11.44 -10.35 -4.77
CA SER A 273 -10.47 -11.44 -4.74
C SER A 273 -10.15 -11.77 -3.30
N SER A 274 -10.60 -12.93 -2.82
CA SER A 274 -10.18 -13.45 -1.52
C SER A 274 -8.78 -14.03 -1.63
N VAL A 275 -7.81 -13.40 -0.97
CA VAL A 275 -6.47 -13.96 -0.86
C VAL A 275 -6.31 -14.55 0.52
N GLN A 276 -6.05 -15.86 0.57
CA GLN A 276 -5.71 -16.52 1.81
C GLN A 276 -4.21 -16.74 1.90
N VAL A 277 -3.65 -16.29 3.01
CA VAL A 277 -2.28 -16.61 3.40
C VAL A 277 -2.29 -17.98 4.05
N ILE A 278 -1.63 -18.98 3.43
CA ILE A 278 -1.57 -20.34 3.97
C ILE A 278 -0.20 -20.60 4.60
N LYS A 279 -0.19 -21.02 5.86
CA LYS A 279 1.01 -21.53 6.54
C LYS A 279 1.26 -22.97 6.09
N LEU A 280 2.42 -23.22 5.48
CA LEU A 280 2.93 -24.58 5.30
C LEU A 280 3.93 -24.92 6.41
N GLY A 281 3.66 -26.00 7.14
CA GLY A 281 4.57 -26.54 8.15
C GLY A 281 5.72 -27.40 7.59
N GLN A 282 5.92 -27.44 6.26
CA GLN A 282 6.85 -28.37 5.63
C GLN A 282 8.03 -27.67 4.92
N PRO A 283 9.27 -28.20 5.08
CA PRO A 283 10.49 -27.69 4.43
C PRO A 283 10.59 -28.03 2.93
N SER A 284 9.68 -28.83 2.37
CA SER A 284 9.65 -29.21 0.95
C SER A 284 9.33 -28.04 0.01
N PHE A 285 8.71 -26.99 0.54
CA PHE A 285 8.58 -25.69 -0.12
C PHE A 285 9.59 -24.74 0.51
N ALA A 286 10.90 -25.01 0.41
CA ALA A 286 11.91 -24.05 0.84
C ALA A 286 12.20 -23.05 -0.29
N LEU A 287 12.13 -21.75 0.01
CA LEU A 287 12.53 -20.71 -0.93
C LEU A 287 14.02 -20.87 -1.29
N THR A 288 14.33 -21.05 -2.58
CA THR A 288 15.73 -21.10 -3.02
C THR A 288 16.43 -19.77 -2.74
N ASN A 289 17.74 -19.81 -2.45
CA ASN A 289 18.52 -18.58 -2.23
C ASN A 289 18.45 -17.62 -3.43
N THR A 290 18.33 -18.16 -4.65
CA THR A 290 18.15 -17.36 -5.87
C THR A 290 16.85 -16.56 -5.84
N VAL A 291 15.75 -17.17 -5.41
CA VAL A 291 14.44 -16.49 -5.30
C VAL A 291 14.47 -15.45 -4.18
N LYS A 292 15.07 -15.77 -3.01
CA LYS A 292 15.26 -14.80 -1.91
C LYS A 292 15.99 -13.54 -2.39
N LYS A 293 17.07 -13.73 -3.14
CA LYS A 293 17.86 -12.62 -3.71
C LYS A 293 17.06 -11.77 -4.71
N ARG A 294 16.11 -12.35 -5.45
CA ARG A 294 15.23 -11.58 -6.36
C ARG A 294 14.31 -10.63 -5.58
N PHE A 295 13.64 -11.14 -4.54
CA PHE A 295 12.81 -10.31 -3.67
C PHE A 295 13.64 -9.22 -2.99
N GLN A 296 14.76 -9.59 -2.37
CA GLN A 296 15.64 -8.64 -1.69
C GLN A 296 16.10 -7.53 -2.64
N ARG A 297 16.56 -7.91 -3.84
CA ARG A 297 16.98 -6.95 -4.86
C ARG A 297 15.85 -6.00 -5.27
N ALA A 298 14.63 -6.50 -5.45
CA ALA A 298 13.49 -5.67 -5.80
C ALA A 298 13.14 -4.68 -4.67
N LEU A 299 13.09 -5.16 -3.42
CA LEU A 299 12.82 -4.30 -2.26
C LEU A 299 13.89 -3.22 -2.09
N ASP A 300 15.17 -3.58 -2.24
CA ASP A 300 16.29 -2.65 -2.07
C ASP A 300 16.32 -1.59 -3.18
N ILE A 301 16.22 -2.02 -4.44
CA ILE A 301 16.29 -1.11 -5.60
C ILE A 301 15.06 -0.20 -5.66
N LEU A 302 13.87 -0.74 -5.41
CA LEU A 302 12.63 0.05 -5.41
C LEU A 302 12.39 0.77 -4.08
N ASN A 303 13.26 0.57 -3.07
CA ASN A 303 13.12 1.10 -1.72
C ASN A 303 11.73 0.84 -1.14
N LEU A 304 11.29 -0.41 -1.24
CA LEU A 304 10.01 -0.90 -0.73
C LEU A 304 10.19 -1.57 0.62
N LYS A 305 9.18 -1.43 1.48
CA LYS A 305 9.13 -2.14 2.76
C LYS A 305 8.08 -3.25 2.68
N ALA A 306 8.39 -4.37 3.34
CA ALA A 306 7.38 -5.39 3.57
C ALA A 306 6.26 -4.77 4.41
N TYR A 307 5.03 -4.86 3.90
CA TYR A 307 3.85 -4.31 4.54
C TYR A 307 2.74 -5.34 4.48
N VAL A 308 2.24 -5.74 5.63
CA VAL A 308 1.08 -6.62 5.72
C VAL A 308 -0.10 -5.82 6.22
N HIS A 309 -1.22 -5.85 5.48
CA HIS A 309 -2.40 -5.10 5.87
C HIS A 309 -3.02 -5.74 7.13
N PRO A 310 -3.49 -4.96 8.12
CA PRO A 310 -4.04 -5.52 9.37
C PRO A 310 -5.25 -6.45 9.19
N SER A 311 -6.04 -6.28 8.13
CA SER A 311 -7.12 -7.24 7.78
C SER A 311 -6.62 -8.66 7.48
N GLN A 312 -5.32 -8.82 7.28
CA GLN A 312 -4.70 -10.11 7.06
C GLN A 312 -4.20 -10.73 8.37
N GLY A 313 -4.19 -9.98 9.48
CA GLY A 313 -3.64 -10.37 10.78
C GLY A 313 -4.26 -11.64 11.35
N THR A 314 -5.57 -11.84 11.17
CA THR A 314 -6.30 -13.06 11.53
C THR A 314 -5.89 -14.28 10.69
N SER A 315 -5.37 -14.06 9.48
CA SER A 315 -4.83 -15.10 8.60
C SER A 315 -3.31 -15.27 8.70
N LEU A 316 -2.59 -14.35 9.34
CA LEU A 316 -1.14 -14.38 9.51
C LEU A 316 -0.75 -15.21 10.73
N VAL A 317 -0.56 -16.51 10.54
CA VAL A 317 0.20 -17.30 11.50
C VAL A 317 1.69 -17.10 11.23
N MET A 318 2.29 -16.11 11.89
CA MET A 318 3.73 -15.82 11.80
C MET A 318 4.57 -17.05 12.24
N PRO A 319 5.72 -17.30 11.59
CA PRO A 319 6.63 -18.34 12.04
C PRO A 319 7.29 -17.91 13.35
N THR A 320 6.91 -18.52 14.46
CA THR A 320 7.81 -18.61 15.62
C THR A 320 8.99 -19.47 15.20
N LEU A 321 10.14 -18.83 14.97
CA LEU A 321 11.42 -19.52 14.94
C LEU A 321 11.69 -20.01 16.36
N SER A 322 11.27 -21.24 16.66
CA SER A 322 11.67 -21.92 17.89
C SER A 322 13.17 -22.17 17.82
N GLY A 323 13.98 -21.20 18.26
CA GLY A 323 15.31 -21.48 18.74
C GLY A 323 15.21 -22.35 19.99
N PRO A 324 16.07 -23.36 20.16
CA PRO A 324 16.15 -24.05 21.44
C PRO A 324 16.77 -23.09 22.47
N ASN A 325 15.93 -22.56 23.34
CA ASN A 325 16.18 -21.89 24.63
C ASN A 325 15.65 -20.44 24.74
N GLN A 326 15.02 -20.21 25.91
CA GLN A 326 14.50 -18.98 26.51
C GLN A 326 13.10 -18.60 25.98
N GLY A 327 12.03 -18.63 26.77
CA GLY A 327 11.89 -18.08 28.12
C GLY A 327 11.27 -16.69 27.97
N GLU A 328 9.97 -16.60 28.27
CA GLU A 328 9.12 -15.39 28.24
C GLU A 328 8.78 -14.80 26.85
N SER A 329 7.48 -14.81 26.54
CA SER A 329 6.88 -14.20 25.35
C SER A 329 6.70 -12.69 25.54
N PRO A 330 7.26 -11.81 24.69
CA PRO A 330 6.77 -10.45 24.57
C PRO A 330 5.67 -10.40 23.51
N SER A 331 4.51 -9.84 23.88
CA SER A 331 3.46 -9.44 22.94
C SER A 331 4.01 -8.40 21.95
N VAL A 332 4.16 -8.76 20.68
CA VAL A 332 4.52 -7.82 19.61
C VAL A 332 3.31 -6.93 19.32
N PRO A 333 3.41 -5.59 19.44
CA PRO A 333 2.32 -4.70 19.10
C PRO A 333 2.05 -4.68 17.59
N PRO A 334 0.78 -4.57 17.15
CA PRO A 334 0.46 -4.33 15.75
C PRO A 334 1.08 -3.01 15.28
N GLY A 335 1.76 -3.01 14.13
CA GLY A 335 2.35 -1.81 13.53
C GLY A 335 3.88 -1.71 13.50
N GLN A 336 4.63 -2.71 13.99
CA GLN A 336 6.09 -2.71 13.85
C GLN A 336 6.55 -3.42 12.56
N SER A 337 7.13 -2.63 11.65
CA SER A 337 7.89 -3.11 10.50
C SER A 337 9.08 -3.94 10.99
N THR A 338 9.02 -5.25 10.80
CA THR A 338 10.16 -6.13 11.00
C THR A 338 10.97 -6.13 9.71
N THR A 339 12.25 -5.76 9.79
CA THR A 339 13.19 -5.64 8.65
C THR A 339 13.62 -6.99 8.05
N GLY A 340 12.81 -8.05 8.24
CA GLY A 340 13.05 -9.38 7.68
C GLY A 340 12.33 -9.55 6.34
N LEU A 341 12.92 -10.34 5.44
CA LEU A 341 12.27 -10.74 4.20
C LEU A 341 11.10 -11.70 4.53
N HIS A 342 9.88 -11.18 4.52
CA HIS A 342 8.66 -11.96 4.75
C HIS A 342 8.17 -12.54 3.44
N CYS A 343 8.56 -13.78 3.15
CA CYS A 343 7.96 -14.54 2.06
C CYS A 343 6.83 -15.42 2.58
N VAL A 344 5.66 -15.23 2.00
CA VAL A 344 4.42 -15.93 2.30
C VAL A 344 4.06 -16.81 1.11
N ILE A 345 3.36 -17.91 1.36
CA ILE A 345 2.73 -18.69 0.30
C ILE A 345 1.28 -18.26 0.19
N LEU A 346 0.90 -17.75 -0.98
CA LEU A 346 -0.47 -17.37 -1.27
C LEU A 346 -1.21 -18.55 -1.85
N ALA A 347 -2.40 -18.83 -1.32
CA ALA A 347 -3.42 -19.54 -2.07
C ALA A 347 -4.34 -18.51 -2.71
N ILE A 348 -4.45 -18.61 -4.03
CA ILE A 348 -5.30 -17.75 -4.84
C ILE A 348 -6.36 -18.67 -5.47
N ASP A 349 -7.61 -18.43 -5.13
CA ASP A 349 -8.78 -19.25 -5.49
C ASP A 349 -9.50 -18.78 -6.75
#